data_AF-A0A7G2IJ11-F1
#
_entry.id   AF-A0A7G2IJ11-F1
#
_cell.length_a   1.000
_cell.length_b   1.000
_cell.length_c   1.000
_cell.angle_alpha   90.00
_cell.angle_beta   90.00
_cell.angle_gamma   90.00
#
_symmetry.space_group_name_H-M   'P 1'
#
loop_
_entity.id
_entity.type
_entity.pdbx_description
1 polymer ?
#
loop_
_entity_poly.entity_id
_entity_poly.type
_entity_poly.pdbx_seq_one_letter_code
_entity_poly.pdbx_strand_id
1 'polypeptide(L)'
;MTKTNLITGFLGSGKTTSILHLLANKDPAEKWAVLVNEFGEVGIDGALLANSGALLKEIPGGCMCCVNGLPMQVGLNTLLRQGKPDRLLIEPTGLGHPKQILDLLTAPVYEPWIDLRATLCILDPRLLLDEKSVANDNFRDQLAAADIIVANKTDRATTESEKRPTKLVATLWR
;
A
#
# COMPACT_ATOMS: atom_id res chain seq x y z
N MET A 1 -13.96 15.47 -1.26
CA MET A 1 -13.27 14.26 -1.73
C MET A 1 -12.24 13.86 -0.69
N THR A 2 -12.09 12.56 -0.45
CA THR A 2 -11.10 11.99 0.46
C THR A 2 -9.76 11.88 -0.24
N LYS A 3 -8.68 12.40 0.36
CA LYS A 3 -7.32 12.24 -0.17
C LYS A 3 -6.92 10.78 -0.01
N THR A 4 -6.58 10.08 -1.09
CA THR A 4 -6.30 8.65 -1.03
C THR A 4 -4.88 8.36 -1.49
N ASN A 5 -4.14 7.55 -0.73
CA ASN A 5 -2.83 7.05 -1.14
C ASN A 5 -2.83 5.52 -1.14
N LEU A 6 -2.34 4.93 -2.23
CA LEU A 6 -2.06 3.50 -2.30
C LEU A 6 -0.61 3.28 -1.84
N ILE A 7 -0.41 2.37 -0.89
CA ILE A 7 0.90 2.02 -0.33
C ILE A 7 1.21 0.57 -0.71
N THR A 8 2.00 0.39 -1.77
CA THR A 8 2.43 -0.92 -2.28
C THR A 8 3.80 -1.31 -1.71
N GLY A 9 4.25 -2.51 -2.05
CA GLY A 9 5.56 -3.02 -1.63
C GLY A 9 5.52 -4.52 -1.37
N PHE A 10 6.62 -5.18 -1.69
CA PHE A 10 6.72 -6.63 -1.60
C PHE A 10 6.58 -7.11 -0.14
N LEU A 11 6.35 -8.42 0.06
CA LEU A 11 6.18 -8.98 1.39
C LEU A 11 7.40 -8.64 2.28
N GLY A 12 7.13 -8.20 3.52
CA GLY A 12 8.17 -7.84 4.47
C GLY A 12 8.86 -6.50 4.23
N SER A 13 8.46 -5.69 3.23
CA SER A 13 9.04 -4.35 2.98
C SER A 13 8.82 -3.33 4.11
N GLY A 14 7.83 -3.55 4.99
CA GLY A 14 7.51 -2.68 6.12
C GLY A 14 6.38 -1.68 5.87
N LYS A 15 5.43 -2.02 4.99
CA LYS A 15 4.22 -1.24 4.69
C LYS A 15 3.40 -0.90 5.95
N THR A 16 2.90 -1.90 6.67
CA THR A 16 2.12 -1.71 7.91
C THR A 16 2.86 -0.81 8.92
N THR A 17 4.15 -1.07 9.15
CA THR A 17 4.97 -0.26 10.07
C THR A 17 5.09 1.19 9.61
N SER A 18 5.22 1.44 8.30
CA SER A 18 5.25 2.78 7.73
C SER A 18 3.92 3.50 7.92
N ILE A 19 2.80 2.80 7.75
CA ILE A 19 1.45 3.34 7.99
C ILE A 19 1.27 3.69 9.47
N LEU A 20 1.65 2.81 10.39
CA LEU A 20 1.60 3.09 11.82
C LEU A 20 2.43 4.34 12.18
N HIS A 21 3.61 4.48 11.60
CA HIS A 21 4.44 5.67 11.78
C HIS A 21 3.75 6.94 11.25
N LEU A 22 3.10 6.88 10.08
CA LEU A 22 2.33 8.01 9.54
C LEU A 22 1.16 8.38 10.45
N LEU A 23 0.42 7.40 10.96
CA LEU A 23 -0.72 7.62 11.85
C LEU A 23 -0.31 8.22 13.19
N ALA A 24 0.86 7.84 13.72
CA ALA A 24 1.40 8.44 14.94
C ALA A 24 1.82 9.92 14.77
N ASN A 25 2.08 10.35 13.54
CA ASN A 25 2.57 11.70 13.22
C ASN A 25 1.58 12.54 12.40
N LYS A 26 0.36 12.05 12.17
CA LYS A 26 -0.67 12.79 11.44
C LYS A 26 -1.12 14.02 12.22
N ASP A 27 -1.72 14.99 11.51
CA ASP A 27 -2.46 16.06 12.18
C ASP A 27 -3.59 15.45 13.03
N PRO A 28 -3.66 15.73 14.35
CA PRO A 28 -4.74 15.24 15.20
C PRO A 28 -6.13 15.74 14.76
N ALA A 29 -6.22 16.87 14.04
CA ALA A 29 -7.46 17.40 13.51
C ALA A 29 -7.97 16.66 12.26
N GLU A 30 -7.09 15.96 11.52
CA GLU A 30 -7.49 15.18 10.35
C GLU A 30 -7.99 13.78 10.76
N LYS A 31 -9.11 13.36 10.19
CA LYS A 31 -9.67 12.01 10.32
C LYS A 31 -9.10 11.09 9.25
N TRP A 32 -8.23 10.17 9.66
CA TRP A 32 -7.63 9.20 8.74
C TRP A 32 -8.32 7.85 8.82
N ALA A 33 -8.39 7.16 7.70
CA ALA A 33 -8.84 5.78 7.59
C ALA A 33 -7.77 4.93 6.91
N VAL A 34 -7.74 3.65 7.26
CA VAL A 34 -6.87 2.66 6.62
C VAL A 34 -7.72 1.48 6.16
N LEU A 35 -7.55 1.11 4.89
CA LEU A 35 -8.10 -0.10 4.30
C LEU A 35 -6.96 -1.09 4.07
N VAL A 36 -6.92 -2.18 4.84
CA VAL A 36 -5.85 -3.19 4.78
C VAL A 36 -6.42 -4.53 4.33
N ASN A 37 -5.70 -5.21 3.45
CA ASN A 37 -5.96 -6.62 3.12
C ASN A 37 -4.84 -7.48 3.69
N GLU A 38 -5.17 -8.41 4.58
CA GLU A 38 -4.19 -9.32 5.17
C GLU A 38 -4.39 -10.74 4.62
N PHE A 39 -3.28 -11.42 4.32
CA PHE A 39 -3.27 -12.83 3.96
C PHE A 39 -2.30 -13.54 4.90
N GLY A 40 -2.83 -14.31 5.84
CA GLY A 40 -2.06 -15.26 6.65
C GLY A 40 -0.99 -14.64 7.54
N GLU A 41 -1.36 -13.82 8.51
CA GLU A 41 -0.99 -13.95 9.91
C GLU A 41 -2.18 -13.43 10.73
N VAL A 42 -2.35 -13.90 11.95
CA VAL A 42 -3.46 -13.52 12.84
C VAL A 42 -3.50 -11.99 12.93
N GLY A 43 -4.68 -11.35 12.88
CA GLY A 43 -4.93 -9.89 12.78
C GLY A 43 -4.22 -8.96 13.79
N ILE A 44 -2.91 -9.05 13.84
CA ILE A 44 -1.96 -8.32 14.66
C ILE A 44 -1.77 -6.94 14.04
N ASP A 45 -1.66 -6.87 12.72
CA ASP A 45 -1.59 -5.61 11.98
C ASP A 45 -2.88 -4.79 12.17
N GLY A 46 -4.02 -5.49 12.17
CA GLY A 46 -5.31 -4.93 12.51
C GLY A 46 -5.41 -4.37 13.93
N ALA A 47 -5.02 -5.17 14.93
CA ALA A 47 -5.01 -4.75 16.33
C ALA A 47 -4.01 -3.60 16.61
N LEU A 48 -2.85 -3.59 15.95
CA LEU A 48 -1.87 -2.51 16.04
C LEU A 48 -2.42 -1.21 15.47
N LEU A 49 -3.10 -1.28 14.31
CA LEU A 49 -3.73 -0.13 13.68
C LEU A 49 -4.96 0.37 14.45
N ALA A 50 -5.74 -0.50 15.09
CA ALA A 50 -6.91 -0.10 15.88
C ALA A 50 -6.53 0.85 17.03
N ASN A 51 -5.34 0.69 17.61
CA ASN A 51 -4.83 1.56 18.69
C ASN A 51 -4.29 2.92 18.21
N SER A 52 -4.22 3.16 16.89
CA SER A 52 -3.66 4.39 16.32
C SER A 52 -4.68 5.54 16.19
N GLY A 53 -5.95 5.31 16.54
CA GLY A 53 -7.02 6.29 16.42
C GLY A 53 -7.55 6.49 14.98
N ALA A 54 -7.11 5.67 14.03
CA ALA A 54 -7.63 5.65 12.66
C ALA A 54 -8.90 4.79 12.54
N LEU A 55 -9.77 5.12 11.57
CA LEU A 55 -10.84 4.21 11.16
C LEU A 55 -10.24 3.06 10.36
N LEU A 56 -10.15 1.88 10.97
CA LEU A 56 -9.64 0.69 10.32
C LEU A 56 -10.77 -0.13 9.70
N LYS A 57 -10.58 -0.54 8.44
CA LYS A 57 -11.40 -1.58 7.81
C LYS A 57 -10.50 -2.67 7.27
N GLU A 58 -10.63 -3.86 7.85
CA GLU A 58 -10.00 -5.07 7.35
C GLU A 58 -10.90 -5.77 6.34
N ILE A 59 -10.27 -6.36 5.33
CA ILE A 59 -10.92 -7.24 4.36
C ILE A 59 -10.49 -8.68 4.68
N PRO A 60 -11.36 -9.50 5.31
CA PRO A 60 -11.00 -10.86 5.70
C PRO A 60 -10.97 -11.81 4.49
N GLY A 61 -9.97 -12.71 4.49
CA GLY A 61 -9.99 -13.95 3.71
C GLY A 61 -10.10 -13.79 2.20
N GLY A 62 -8.97 -13.55 1.54
CA GLY A 62 -8.83 -13.62 0.08
C GLY A 62 -7.85 -12.58 -0.44
N CYS A 63 -7.08 -12.92 -1.47
CA CYS A 63 -6.30 -11.92 -2.19
C CYS A 63 -7.25 -10.80 -2.65
N MET A 64 -6.97 -9.54 -2.30
CA MET A 64 -7.65 -8.34 -2.80
C MET A 64 -7.81 -8.36 -4.34
N CYS A 65 -6.92 -9.10 -4.99
CA CYS A 65 -6.81 -9.32 -6.42
C CYS A 65 -7.35 -10.67 -6.95
N CYS A 66 -7.80 -11.62 -6.12
CA CYS A 66 -8.23 -12.97 -6.57
C CYS A 66 -9.73 -13.26 -6.38
N VAL A 67 -10.45 -12.47 -5.56
CA VAL A 67 -11.90 -12.68 -5.32
C VAL A 67 -12.67 -11.40 -5.67
N ASN A 68 -12.82 -11.13 -6.96
CA ASN A 68 -13.74 -10.16 -7.58
C ASN A 68 -13.78 -8.71 -7.05
N GLY A 69 -12.85 -8.25 -6.22
CA GLY A 69 -12.79 -6.88 -5.71
C GLY A 69 -14.00 -6.46 -4.86
N LEU A 70 -15.05 -7.29 -4.74
CA LEU A 70 -16.28 -6.95 -4.01
C LEU A 70 -16.02 -6.69 -2.52
N PRO A 71 -15.23 -7.51 -1.79
CA PRO A 71 -14.90 -7.20 -0.40
C PRO A 71 -14.18 -5.85 -0.25
N MET A 72 -13.27 -5.53 -1.18
CA MET A 72 -12.60 -4.23 -1.24
C MET A 72 -13.58 -3.10 -1.50
N GLN A 73 -14.47 -3.24 -2.50
CA GLN A 73 -15.48 -2.24 -2.82
C GLN A 73 -16.43 -1.99 -1.64
N VAL A 74 -16.85 -3.04 -0.93
CA VAL A 74 -17.70 -2.92 0.26
C VAL A 74 -16.96 -2.16 1.37
N GLY A 75 -15.71 -2.52 1.66
CA GLY A 75 -14.89 -1.84 2.66
C GLY A 75 -14.66 -0.36 2.31
N LEU A 76 -14.27 -0.10 1.07
CA LEU A 76 -14.06 1.24 0.52
C LEU A 76 -15.33 2.09 0.60
N ASN A 77 -16.46 1.57 0.14
CA ASN A 77 -17.74 2.29 0.19
C ASN A 77 -18.19 2.58 1.62
N THR A 78 -17.95 1.66 2.56
CA THR A 78 -18.25 1.85 3.98
C THR A 78 -17.42 3.01 4.55
N LEU A 79 -16.11 3.02 4.29
CA LEU A 79 -15.22 4.08 4.75
C LEU A 79 -15.59 5.45 4.15
N LEU A 80 -15.84 5.51 2.84
CA LEU A 80 -16.19 6.75 2.15
C LEU A 80 -17.53 7.34 2.62
N ARG A 81 -18.56 6.49 2.81
CA ARG A 81 -19.91 6.96 3.14
C ARG A 81 -20.14 7.21 4.63
N GLN A 82 -19.68 6.30 5.47
CA GLN A 82 -19.92 6.35 6.92
C GLN A 82 -18.73 6.97 7.65
N GLY A 83 -17.51 6.58 7.25
CA GLY A 83 -16.29 7.10 7.84
C GLY A 83 -16.03 8.56 7.46
N LYS A 84 -16.30 8.94 6.20
CA LYS A 84 -16.01 10.28 5.63
C LYS A 84 -14.62 10.81 6.06
N PRO A 85 -13.54 10.02 5.86
CA PRO A 85 -12.22 10.44 6.29
C PRO A 85 -11.68 11.57 5.41
N ASP A 86 -10.83 12.42 5.98
CA ASP A 86 -10.04 13.40 5.25
C ASP A 86 -8.97 12.72 4.40
N ARG A 87 -8.42 11.61 4.92
CA ARG A 87 -7.40 10.79 4.24
C ARG A 87 -7.69 9.30 4.36
N LEU A 88 -7.50 8.58 3.25
CA LEU A 88 -7.56 7.13 3.17
C LEU A 88 -6.20 6.57 2.75
N LEU A 89 -5.65 5.67 3.55
CA LEU A 89 -4.49 4.87 3.18
C LEU A 89 -4.96 3.47 2.80
N ILE A 90 -4.48 2.95 1.67
CA ILE A 90 -4.82 1.60 1.22
C ILE A 90 -3.54 0.77 1.18
N GLU A 91 -3.55 -0.34 1.91
CA GLU A 91 -2.47 -1.31 1.93
C GLU A 91 -2.98 -2.65 1.36
N PRO A 92 -2.58 -3.02 0.13
CA PRO A 92 -2.76 -4.37 -0.36
C PRO A 92 -1.75 -5.33 0.27
N THR A 93 -2.03 -6.62 0.15
CA THR A 93 -1.07 -7.67 0.53
C THR A 93 0.25 -7.48 -0.24
N GLY A 94 1.36 -7.99 0.31
CA GLY A 94 2.65 -8.00 -0.38
C GLY A 94 2.64 -8.76 -1.72
N LEU A 95 1.59 -9.52 -1.99
CA LEU A 95 1.31 -10.26 -3.22
C LEU A 95 0.19 -9.65 -4.07
N GLY A 96 -0.27 -8.45 -3.70
CA GLY A 96 -1.38 -7.78 -4.36
C GLY A 96 -0.98 -7.20 -5.72
N HIS A 97 -1.91 -7.25 -6.67
CA HIS A 97 -1.75 -6.66 -8.00
C HIS A 97 -2.15 -5.17 -7.98
N PRO A 98 -1.19 -4.23 -7.94
CA PRO A 98 -1.48 -2.81 -7.71
C PRO A 98 -2.32 -2.19 -8.83
N LYS A 99 -2.15 -2.66 -10.07
CA LYS A 99 -2.89 -2.17 -11.24
C LYS A 99 -4.41 -2.31 -11.07
N GLN A 100 -4.88 -3.46 -10.59
CA GLN A 100 -6.32 -3.71 -10.40
C GLN A 100 -6.92 -2.76 -9.35
N ILE A 101 -6.14 -2.42 -8.33
CA ILE A 101 -6.55 -1.50 -7.27
C ILE A 101 -6.60 -0.08 -7.82
N LEU A 102 -5.58 0.33 -8.59
CA LEU A 102 -5.57 1.63 -9.26
C LEU A 102 -6.77 1.77 -10.21
N ASP A 103 -7.00 0.78 -11.08
CA ASP A 103 -8.13 0.76 -12.01
C ASP A 103 -9.47 0.94 -11.27
N LEU A 104 -9.62 0.30 -10.09
CA LEU A 104 -10.80 0.48 -9.25
C LEU A 104 -10.88 1.89 -8.67
N LEU A 105 -9.80 2.41 -8.09
CA LEU A 105 -9.78 3.73 -7.45
C LEU A 105 -9.98 4.88 -8.43
N THR A 106 -9.59 4.69 -9.70
CA THR A 106 -9.77 5.66 -10.78
C THR A 106 -11.05 5.44 -11.60
N ALA A 107 -11.87 4.44 -11.25
CA ALA A 107 -13.11 4.18 -11.97
C ALA A 107 -14.10 5.36 -11.82
N PRO A 108 -14.92 5.68 -12.85
CA PRO A 108 -15.82 6.84 -12.82
C PRO A 108 -16.77 6.91 -11.61
N VAL A 109 -17.14 5.75 -11.05
CA VAL A 109 -18.01 5.68 -9.87
C VAL A 109 -17.35 6.27 -8.61
N TYR A 110 -16.01 6.29 -8.53
CA TYR A 110 -15.25 6.80 -7.40
C TYR A 110 -14.71 8.22 -7.61
N GLU A 111 -14.73 8.75 -8.83
CA GLU A 111 -14.27 10.11 -9.15
C GLU A 111 -14.87 11.19 -8.21
N PRO A 112 -16.17 11.18 -7.84
CA PRO A 112 -16.72 12.21 -6.95
C PRO A 112 -16.27 12.08 -5.48
N TRP A 113 -15.66 10.95 -5.12
CA TRP A 113 -15.41 10.56 -3.73
C TRP A 113 -13.91 10.54 -3.40
N ILE A 114 -13.09 10.09 -4.34
CA ILE A 114 -11.67 9.81 -4.16
C ILE A 114 -10.83 10.82 -4.92
N ASP A 115 -9.93 11.47 -4.20
CA ASP A 115 -8.83 12.25 -4.75
C ASP A 115 -7.56 11.39 -4.64
N LEU A 116 -7.27 10.60 -5.68
CA LEU A 116 -6.12 9.70 -5.69
C LEU A 116 -4.82 10.51 -5.82
N ARG A 117 -4.02 10.45 -4.76
CA ARG A 117 -2.68 11.03 -4.66
C ARG A 117 -1.63 9.98 -5.04
N ALA A 118 -0.36 10.37 -4.95
CA ALA A 118 0.78 9.52 -5.30
C ALA A 118 0.67 8.11 -4.69
N THR A 119 0.93 7.12 -5.53
CA THR A 119 1.14 5.73 -5.14
C THR A 119 2.57 5.57 -4.64
N LEU A 120 2.73 5.04 -3.43
CA LEU A 120 4.03 4.84 -2.80
C LEU A 120 4.38 3.36 -2.80
N CYS A 121 5.59 2.99 -3.24
CA CYS A 121 6.12 1.65 -3.06
C CYS A 121 7.18 1.65 -1.96
N ILE A 122 6.93 0.89 -0.89
CA ILE A 122 7.92 0.63 0.15
C ILE A 122 8.85 -0.49 -0.33
N LEU A 123 10.14 -0.19 -0.42
CA LEU A 123 11.16 -1.09 -0.93
C LEU A 123 12.22 -1.36 0.13
N ASP A 124 12.48 -2.63 0.42
CA ASP A 124 13.71 -3.07 1.10
C ASP A 124 14.82 -3.22 0.03
N PRO A 125 15.85 -2.36 0.01
CA PRO A 125 16.86 -2.35 -1.07
C PRO A 125 17.60 -3.68 -1.22
N ARG A 126 17.66 -4.50 -0.16
CA ARG A 126 18.32 -5.81 -0.20
C ARG A 126 17.63 -6.79 -1.15
N LEU A 127 16.32 -6.63 -1.37
CA LEU A 127 15.56 -7.43 -2.33
C LEU A 127 16.03 -7.19 -3.78
N LEU A 128 16.68 -6.06 -4.06
CA LEU A 128 17.25 -5.79 -5.38
C LEU A 128 18.48 -6.66 -5.67
N LEU A 129 19.14 -7.19 -4.63
CA LEU A 129 20.26 -8.10 -4.78
C LEU A 129 19.82 -9.56 -4.96
N ASP A 130 18.58 -9.88 -4.61
CA ASP A 130 18.01 -11.22 -4.80
C ASP A 130 17.44 -11.36 -6.21
N GLU A 131 18.06 -12.24 -7.02
CA GLU A 131 17.63 -12.48 -8.40
C GLU A 131 16.21 -13.03 -8.48
N LYS A 132 15.75 -13.80 -7.49
CA LYS A 132 14.38 -14.34 -7.48
C LYS A 132 13.36 -13.23 -7.30
N SER A 133 13.60 -12.32 -6.37
CA SER A 133 12.77 -11.14 -6.16
C SER A 133 12.76 -10.26 -7.41
N VAL A 134 13.92 -9.97 -8.00
CA VAL A 134 14.01 -9.15 -9.21
C VAL A 134 13.37 -9.83 -10.43
N ALA A 135 13.38 -11.15 -10.53
CA ALA A 135 12.70 -11.89 -11.60
C ALA A 135 11.19 -12.05 -11.38
N ASN A 136 10.67 -11.69 -10.20
CA ASN A 136 9.25 -11.84 -9.89
C ASN A 136 8.42 -10.70 -10.52
N ASP A 137 7.41 -11.06 -11.31
CA ASP A 137 6.56 -10.08 -12.00
C ASP A 137 5.81 -9.17 -11.03
N ASN A 138 5.27 -9.71 -9.93
CA ASN A 138 4.56 -8.90 -8.94
C ASN A 138 5.48 -7.89 -8.24
N PHE A 139 6.75 -8.25 -7.98
CA PHE A 139 7.74 -7.31 -7.47
C PHE A 139 7.97 -6.13 -8.43
N ARG A 140 8.07 -6.42 -9.74
CA ARG A 140 8.24 -5.40 -10.79
C ARG A 140 7.00 -4.54 -10.95
N ASP A 141 5.81 -5.14 -10.96
CA ASP A 141 4.54 -4.43 -11.09
C ASP A 141 4.31 -3.45 -9.93
N GLN A 142 4.69 -3.83 -8.70
CA GLN A 142 4.62 -2.96 -7.53
C GLN A 142 5.52 -1.73 -7.64
N LEU A 143 6.72 -1.89 -8.20
CA LEU A 143 7.63 -0.79 -8.45
C LEU A 143 7.17 0.08 -9.62
N ALA A 144 6.69 -0.53 -10.70
CA ALA A 144 6.24 0.18 -11.89
C ALA A 144 4.95 1.00 -11.67
N ALA A 145 4.08 0.54 -10.77
CA ALA A 145 2.84 1.24 -10.42
C ALA A 145 3.05 2.44 -9.47
N ALA A 146 4.28 2.65 -8.98
CA ALA A 146 4.56 3.67 -7.97
C ALA A 146 4.99 4.99 -8.59
N ASP A 147 4.41 6.09 -8.09
CA ASP A 147 4.88 7.44 -8.37
C ASP A 147 6.13 7.75 -7.53
N ILE A 148 6.20 7.18 -6.31
CA ILE A 148 7.29 7.39 -5.35
C ILE A 148 7.74 6.03 -4.81
N ILE A 149 9.05 5.79 -4.84
CA ILE A 149 9.66 4.62 -4.19
C ILE A 149 10.36 5.09 -2.92
N VAL A 150 10.00 4.47 -1.80
CA VAL A 150 10.57 4.75 -0.48
C VAL A 150 11.48 3.60 -0.10
N ALA A 151 12.78 3.85 -0.06
CA ALA A 151 13.76 2.89 0.45
C ALA A 151 13.63 2.79 1.98
N ASN A 152 13.28 1.60 2.47
CA ASN A 152 13.12 1.28 3.88
C ASN A 152 14.24 0.34 4.36
N LYS A 153 14.47 0.28 5.68
CA LYS A 153 15.52 -0.55 6.30
C LYS A 153 16.92 -0.27 5.77
N THR A 154 17.20 1.00 5.45
CA THR A 154 18.50 1.45 4.94
C THR A 154 19.62 1.27 5.96
N ASP A 155 19.30 1.18 7.25
CA ASP A 155 20.23 0.77 8.31
C ASP A 155 20.86 -0.60 8.08
N ARG A 156 20.22 -1.45 7.26
CA ARG A 156 20.70 -2.80 6.91
C ARG A 156 21.18 -2.90 5.46
N ALA A 157 21.15 -1.79 4.72
CA ALA A 157 21.55 -1.78 3.32
C ALA A 157 23.08 -1.77 3.19
N THR A 158 23.58 -2.42 2.15
CA THR A 158 24.95 -2.24 1.68
C THR A 158 24.98 -1.15 0.61
N THR A 159 26.14 -0.53 0.40
CA THR A 159 26.34 0.45 -0.68
C THR A 159 25.94 -0.09 -2.07
N GLU A 160 26.03 -1.40 -2.27
CA GLU A 160 25.59 -2.06 -3.50
C GLU A 160 24.06 -2.06 -3.62
N SER A 161 23.35 -2.44 -2.55
CA SER A 161 21.89 -2.43 -2.52
C SER A 161 21.28 -1.03 -2.64
N GLU A 162 22.00 0.02 -2.21
CA GLU A 162 21.55 1.42 -2.33
C GLU A 162 21.73 2.01 -3.73
N LYS A 163 22.70 1.51 -4.51
CA LYS A 163 22.98 2.00 -5.88
C LYS A 163 22.11 1.32 -6.94
N ARG A 164 21.65 0.10 -6.67
CA ARG A 164 20.79 -0.68 -7.57
C ARG A 164 19.37 -0.13 -7.81
N PRO A 165 18.68 0.57 -6.88
CA PRO A 165 17.34 1.10 -7.09
C PRO A 165 17.33 2.06 -8.28
N THR A 166 18.30 2.98 -8.38
CA THR A 166 18.38 3.94 -9.50
C THR A 166 18.45 3.25 -10.86
N LYS A 167 19.16 2.12 -10.95
CA LYS A 167 19.29 1.35 -12.21
C LYS A 167 18.05 0.53 -12.53
N LEU A 168 17.46 -0.14 -11.54
CA LEU A 168 16.25 -0.94 -11.74
C LEU A 168 15.05 -0.05 -12.10
N VAL A 169 14.88 1.06 -11.38
CA VAL A 169 13.83 2.06 -11.63
C VAL A 169 13.95 2.63 -13.05
N ALA A 170 15.17 2.94 -13.51
CA ALA A 170 15.40 3.37 -14.89
C ALA A 170 15.12 2.28 -15.95
N THR A 171 15.10 1.00 -15.57
CA THR A 171 14.83 -0.13 -16.47
C THR A 171 13.34 -0.44 -16.57
N LEU A 172 12.58 -0.24 -15.48
CA LEU A 172 11.13 -0.45 -15.43
C LEU A 172 10.32 0.61 -16.19
N TRP A 173 10.90 1.79 -16.45
CA TRP A 173 10.28 2.88 -17.21
C TRP A 173 10.71 2.97 -18.69
N ARG A 174 11.24 1.90 -19.27
CA ARG A 174 11.50 1.80 -20.72
C ARG A 174 10.50 0.85 -21.36
#